data_AF-A0A532THC3-F1
#
_entry.id   AF-A0A532THC3-F1
#
_cell.length_a   1.000
_cell.length_b   1.000
_cell.length_c   1.000
_cell.angle_alpha   90.00
_cell.angle_beta   90.00
_cell.angle_gamma   90.00
#
_symmetry.space_group_name_H-M   'P 1'
#
loop_
_entity.id
_entity.type
_entity.pdbx_description
1 polymer ?
#
loop_
_entity_poly.entity_id
_entity_poly.type
_entity_poly.pdbx_seq_one_letter_code
_entity_poly.pdbx_strand_id
1 'polypeptide(L)'
;MERNIRTKDKFKLKKKRLLDALILNNILKDKRLMKAFMDVPLEQFIPEKFVNVVKLYEDVPNLFYYDEQNPNKYRTISAPHMITIMLQGLSLTEDDDLLILGAKSGYIATLAHKLAPKGEIIILEAHSEIAKLTSENLKRLKLDSNISIIVKNPLNGMPELSPWQKILVTGSIEQPKIHPLLNQLDDNGGVLFAPIGPEFVQMYTQILRQNNEYFGKKKLQVKFSPLITQVELDEIELITDLDDYEIIDDFNKVNSTLGQFPTRVQIKYTSDIVDNVTPESHFKIESIDKEQQKLVITYLKSIELTIKNLKKEYNIDKCFNYVEDVEIKLEDLKKFKKLFQIKIKRMQNILNQIRAYNIIRKELEKKKLSDDKILNKKVEIINKQIEQINNFLEILKEDISNVKTLY
;
A
#
# COMPACT_ATOMS: atom_id res chain seq x y z
N MET A 1 -15.94 -13.13 -31.26
CA MET A 1 -14.98 -14.04 -30.58
C MET A 1 -13.58 -13.95 -31.20
N GLU A 2 -13.45 -14.07 -32.52
CA GLU A 2 -12.15 -14.01 -33.23
C GLU A 2 -11.36 -12.69 -33.09
N ARG A 3 -12.04 -11.52 -33.09
CA ARG A 3 -11.38 -10.21 -32.94
C ARG A 3 -10.67 -10.06 -31.58
N ASN A 4 -11.23 -10.62 -30.50
CA ASN A 4 -10.61 -10.61 -29.17
C ASN A 4 -9.43 -11.58 -29.06
N ILE A 5 -9.46 -12.70 -29.78
CA ILE A 5 -8.35 -13.66 -29.84
C ILE A 5 -7.16 -13.02 -30.56
N ARG A 6 -7.39 -12.42 -31.73
CA ARG A 6 -6.33 -11.72 -32.51
C ARG A 6 -5.68 -10.57 -31.74
N THR A 7 -6.44 -9.82 -30.95
CA THR A 7 -5.89 -8.73 -30.11
C THR A 7 -5.02 -9.27 -28.97
N LYS A 8 -5.46 -10.35 -28.29
CA LYS A 8 -4.67 -11.00 -27.23
C LYS A 8 -3.35 -11.55 -27.75
N ASP A 9 -3.37 -12.18 -28.93
CA ASP A 9 -2.14 -12.69 -29.56
C ASP A 9 -1.17 -11.57 -29.95
N LYS A 10 -1.70 -10.44 -30.43
CA LYS A 10 -0.89 -9.24 -30.72
C LYS A 10 -0.24 -8.67 -29.46
N PHE A 11 -0.97 -8.56 -28.35
CA PHE A 11 -0.42 -8.09 -27.08
C PHE A 11 0.62 -9.05 -26.52
N LYS A 12 0.39 -10.35 -26.61
CA LYS A 12 1.38 -11.37 -26.21
C LYS A 12 2.69 -11.21 -26.98
N LEU A 13 2.63 -10.97 -28.29
CA LEU A 13 3.82 -10.73 -29.11
C LEU A 13 4.53 -9.41 -28.75
N LYS A 14 3.79 -8.32 -28.53
CA LYS A 14 4.36 -7.04 -28.09
C LYS A 14 5.06 -7.16 -26.73
N LYS A 15 4.41 -7.78 -25.75
CA LYS A 15 5.01 -8.09 -24.45
C LYS A 15 6.31 -8.88 -24.62
N LYS A 16 6.30 -9.95 -25.41
CA LYS A 16 7.51 -10.75 -25.66
C LYS A 16 8.65 -9.89 -26.21
N ARG A 17 8.40 -9.08 -27.25
CA ARG A 17 9.40 -8.18 -27.84
C ARG A 17 9.97 -7.18 -26.83
N LEU A 18 9.10 -6.58 -26.01
CA LEU A 18 9.51 -5.67 -24.94
C LEU A 18 10.42 -6.38 -23.94
N LEU A 19 10.02 -7.56 -23.44
CA LEU A 19 10.81 -8.31 -22.47
C LEU A 19 12.15 -8.77 -23.07
N ASP A 20 12.15 -9.27 -24.31
CA ASP A 20 13.37 -9.64 -25.05
C ASP A 20 14.34 -8.45 -25.12
N ALA A 21 13.85 -7.24 -25.43
CA ALA A 21 14.67 -6.03 -25.44
C ALA A 21 15.22 -5.70 -24.04
N LEU A 22 14.42 -5.78 -22.98
CA LEU A 22 14.88 -5.51 -21.61
C LEU A 22 15.92 -6.53 -21.13
N ILE A 23 15.82 -7.79 -21.54
CA ILE A 23 16.79 -8.85 -21.23
C ILE A 23 18.11 -8.59 -21.96
N LEU A 24 18.05 -8.32 -23.27
CA LEU A 24 19.23 -8.06 -24.10
C LEU A 24 20.02 -6.84 -23.60
N ASN A 25 19.33 -5.84 -23.04
CA ASN A 25 19.95 -4.66 -22.43
C ASN A 25 20.38 -4.87 -20.96
N ASN A 26 20.34 -6.11 -20.44
CA ASN A 26 20.68 -6.46 -19.06
C ASN A 26 19.86 -5.73 -17.98
N ILE A 27 18.67 -5.24 -18.33
CA ILE A 27 17.76 -4.55 -17.40
C ILE A 27 16.91 -5.58 -16.66
N LEU A 28 16.30 -6.52 -17.38
CA LEU A 28 15.42 -7.55 -16.82
C LEU A 28 16.17 -8.87 -16.63
N LYS A 29 16.28 -9.29 -15.37
CA LYS A 29 16.99 -10.52 -14.94
C LYS A 29 16.11 -11.45 -14.11
N ASP A 30 15.15 -10.92 -13.35
CA ASP A 30 14.27 -11.73 -12.49
C ASP A 30 13.18 -12.45 -13.32
N LYS A 31 13.26 -13.78 -13.36
CA LYS A 31 12.30 -14.66 -14.05
C LYS A 31 10.87 -14.54 -13.51
N ARG A 32 10.70 -14.28 -12.21
CA ARG A 32 9.38 -14.04 -11.60
C ARG A 32 8.76 -12.77 -12.17
N LEU A 33 9.57 -11.72 -12.36
CA LEU A 33 9.11 -10.46 -12.94
C LEU A 33 8.81 -10.58 -14.44
N MET A 34 9.59 -11.36 -15.19
CA MET A 34 9.28 -11.68 -16.60
C MET A 34 7.89 -12.32 -16.72
N LYS A 35 7.59 -13.31 -15.86
CA LYS A 35 6.28 -13.95 -15.80
C LYS A 35 5.19 -12.95 -15.40
N ALA A 36 5.45 -12.09 -14.42
CA ALA A 36 4.51 -11.07 -13.98
C ALA A 36 4.13 -10.10 -15.12
N PHE A 37 5.09 -9.61 -15.92
CA PHE A 37 4.80 -8.78 -17.09
C PHE A 37 3.94 -9.50 -18.14
N MET A 38 4.17 -10.80 -18.34
CA MET A 38 3.36 -11.61 -19.25
C MET A 38 1.92 -11.77 -18.74
N ASP A 39 1.75 -12.02 -17.44
CA ASP A 39 0.47 -12.30 -16.81
C ASP A 39 -0.41 -11.05 -16.61
N VAL A 40 0.18 -9.91 -16.24
CA VAL A 40 -0.57 -8.70 -15.86
C VAL A 40 -0.93 -7.86 -17.10
N PRO A 41 -2.22 -7.57 -17.35
CA PRO A 41 -2.65 -6.86 -18.55
C PRO A 41 -2.58 -5.33 -18.36
N LEU A 42 -1.50 -4.69 -18.82
CA LEU A 42 -1.28 -3.24 -18.66
C LEU A 42 -2.47 -2.39 -19.17
N GLU A 43 -3.12 -2.80 -20.26
CA GLU A 43 -4.28 -2.11 -20.82
C GLU A 43 -5.43 -1.96 -19.83
N GLN A 44 -5.56 -2.86 -18.85
CA GLN A 44 -6.62 -2.79 -17.84
C GLN A 44 -6.33 -1.79 -16.72
N PHE A 45 -5.18 -1.11 -16.76
CA PHE A 45 -4.80 -0.08 -15.79
C PHE A 45 -4.84 1.34 -16.40
N ILE A 46 -5.31 1.47 -17.64
CA ILE A 46 -5.37 2.72 -18.37
C ILE A 46 -6.84 2.97 -18.74
N PRO A 47 -7.44 4.10 -18.34
CA PRO A 47 -8.78 4.46 -18.79
C PRO A 47 -8.87 4.46 -20.32
N GLU A 48 -9.99 4.01 -20.88
CA GLU A 48 -10.14 3.81 -22.34
C GLU A 48 -9.77 5.05 -23.15
N LYS A 49 -10.13 6.25 -22.66
CA LYS A 49 -9.81 7.54 -23.31
C LYS A 49 -8.30 7.82 -23.45
N PHE A 50 -7.46 7.16 -22.66
CA PHE A 50 -6.01 7.32 -22.67
C PHE A 50 -5.27 6.14 -23.30
N VAL A 51 -5.96 5.06 -23.68
CA VAL A 51 -5.32 3.88 -24.26
C VAL A 51 -4.73 4.19 -25.64
N ASN A 52 -3.41 4.18 -25.73
CA ASN A 52 -2.69 4.27 -27.00
C ASN A 52 -2.15 2.89 -27.41
N VAL A 53 -2.84 2.22 -28.33
CA VAL A 53 -2.52 0.84 -28.77
C VAL A 53 -1.14 0.73 -29.43
N VAL A 54 -0.61 1.83 -29.97
CA VAL A 54 0.75 1.88 -30.54
C VAL A 54 1.78 1.86 -29.43
N LYS A 55 1.64 2.73 -28.40
CA LYS A 55 2.55 2.83 -27.26
C LYS A 55 2.40 1.71 -26.23
N LEU A 56 1.25 1.06 -26.19
CA LEU A 56 1.02 -0.04 -25.25
C LEU A 56 2.05 -1.15 -25.49
N TYR A 57 2.72 -1.55 -24.41
CA TYR A 57 3.84 -2.51 -24.42
C TYR A 57 5.10 -2.05 -25.16
N GLU A 58 5.25 -0.76 -25.40
CA GLU A 58 6.55 -0.16 -25.71
C GLU A 58 7.22 0.33 -24.42
N ASP A 59 8.54 0.52 -24.44
CA ASP A 59 9.29 0.96 -23.26
C ASP A 59 9.18 2.47 -23.01
N VAL A 60 7.95 2.95 -22.82
CA VAL A 60 7.61 4.36 -22.61
C VAL A 60 6.56 4.51 -21.49
N PRO A 61 6.52 5.67 -20.80
CA PRO A 61 5.44 5.95 -19.86
C PRO A 61 4.08 5.99 -20.57
N ASN A 62 3.04 5.50 -19.90
CA ASN A 62 1.66 5.52 -20.40
C ASN A 62 0.81 6.48 -19.56
N LEU A 63 0.12 7.42 -20.20
CA LEU A 63 -0.83 8.33 -19.54
C LEU A 63 -1.99 7.51 -18.95
N PHE A 64 -2.35 7.73 -17.70
CA PHE A 64 -3.54 7.11 -17.09
C PHE A 64 -4.47 8.12 -16.42
N TYR A 65 -4.00 9.34 -16.17
CA TYR A 65 -4.76 10.40 -15.54
C TYR A 65 -4.33 11.75 -16.11
N TYR A 66 -5.31 12.62 -16.35
CA TYR A 66 -5.12 13.97 -16.86
C TYR A 66 -6.25 14.83 -16.32
N ASP A 67 -5.90 15.90 -15.63
CA ASP A 67 -6.82 16.93 -15.15
C ASP A 67 -7.14 17.90 -16.30
N GLU A 68 -8.42 17.96 -16.66
CA GLU A 68 -8.90 18.81 -17.77
C GLU A 68 -8.86 20.31 -17.43
N GLN A 69 -8.90 20.66 -16.15
CA GLN A 69 -8.86 22.04 -15.66
C GLN A 69 -7.43 22.53 -15.45
N ASN A 70 -6.50 21.61 -15.17
CA ASN A 70 -5.08 21.92 -15.02
C ASN A 70 -4.22 20.99 -15.91
N PRO A 71 -3.91 21.38 -17.16
CA PRO A 71 -3.14 20.58 -18.12
C PRO A 71 -1.76 20.09 -17.63
N ASN A 72 -1.17 20.75 -16.63
CA ASN A 72 0.09 20.35 -16.03
C ASN A 72 -0.06 19.23 -14.98
N LYS A 73 -1.28 18.96 -14.53
CA LYS A 73 -1.64 17.85 -13.62
C LYS A 73 -2.01 16.61 -14.43
N TYR A 74 -1.00 15.91 -14.94
CA TYR A 74 -1.16 14.59 -15.53
C TYR A 74 -0.30 13.56 -14.81
N ARG A 75 -0.68 12.28 -14.89
CA ARG A 75 0.08 11.18 -14.30
C ARG A 75 0.24 10.03 -15.26
N THR A 76 1.41 9.40 -15.14
CA THR A 76 1.80 8.30 -16.02
C THR A 76 2.14 7.05 -15.22
N ILE A 77 1.85 5.91 -15.82
CA ILE A 77 2.45 4.63 -15.46
C ILE A 77 3.90 4.70 -15.97
N SER A 78 4.86 4.40 -15.10
CA SER A 78 6.28 4.40 -15.47
C SER A 78 6.57 3.44 -16.62
N ALA A 79 7.61 3.75 -17.41
CA ALA A 79 8.10 2.88 -18.46
C ALA A 79 8.49 1.49 -17.91
N PRO A 80 8.28 0.39 -18.67
CA PRO A 80 8.67 -0.96 -18.29
C PRO A 80 10.10 -1.14 -17.76
N HIS A 81 11.12 -0.49 -18.36
CA HIS A 81 12.49 -0.58 -17.83
C HIS A 81 12.57 -0.01 -16.40
N MET A 82 11.85 1.08 -16.14
CA MET A 82 11.87 1.74 -14.84
C MET A 82 11.10 0.95 -13.79
N ILE A 83 9.99 0.31 -14.18
CA ILE A 83 9.30 -0.67 -13.34
C ILE A 83 10.23 -1.83 -13.00
N THR A 84 10.99 -2.33 -13.99
CA THR A 84 11.96 -3.40 -13.80
C THR A 84 13.05 -3.01 -12.81
N ILE A 85 13.63 -1.82 -12.97
CA ILE A 85 14.64 -1.27 -12.06
C ILE A 85 14.09 -1.11 -10.64
N MET A 86 12.88 -0.55 -10.50
CA MET A 86 12.22 -0.38 -9.21
C MET A 86 12.00 -1.72 -8.49
N LEU A 87 11.37 -2.70 -9.14
CA LEU A 87 11.01 -3.97 -8.51
C LEU A 87 12.22 -4.86 -8.22
N GLN A 88 13.19 -4.94 -9.13
CA GLN A 88 14.43 -5.67 -8.86
C GLN A 88 15.28 -4.97 -7.79
N GLY A 89 15.27 -3.63 -7.77
CA GLY A 89 15.91 -2.82 -6.74
C GLY A 89 15.31 -3.00 -5.35
N LEU A 90 14.08 -3.52 -5.21
CA LEU A 90 13.56 -3.90 -3.90
C LEU A 90 14.06 -5.29 -3.46
N SER A 91 14.41 -6.15 -4.42
CA SER A 91 14.76 -7.55 -4.16
C SER A 91 13.67 -8.25 -3.31
N LEU A 92 12.42 -8.17 -3.79
CA LEU A 92 11.24 -8.71 -3.11
C LEU A 92 11.34 -10.23 -2.93
N THR A 93 11.11 -10.69 -1.71
CA THR A 93 10.84 -12.09 -1.34
C THR A 93 9.34 -12.37 -1.40
N GLU A 94 8.93 -13.63 -1.22
CA GLU A 94 7.51 -14.00 -1.32
C GLU A 94 6.64 -13.40 -0.20
N ASP A 95 7.23 -13.11 0.96
CA ASP A 95 6.58 -12.69 2.20
C ASP A 95 6.89 -11.24 2.61
N ASP A 96 7.57 -10.47 1.75
CA ASP A 96 7.87 -9.06 2.02
C ASP A 96 6.61 -8.20 2.01
N ASP A 97 6.37 -7.46 3.11
CA ASP A 97 5.39 -6.38 3.11
C ASP A 97 5.95 -5.15 2.39
N LEU A 98 5.13 -4.56 1.54
CA LEU A 98 5.52 -3.43 0.70
C LEU A 98 4.61 -2.22 0.90
N LEU A 99 5.20 -1.10 1.27
CA LEU A 99 4.56 0.21 1.23
C LEU A 99 4.93 0.93 -0.07
N ILE A 100 3.95 1.38 -0.84
CA ILE A 100 4.14 2.14 -2.08
C ILE A 100 3.63 3.57 -1.87
N LEU A 101 4.47 4.56 -2.12
CA LEU A 101 4.12 5.97 -2.06
C LEU A 101 3.83 6.46 -3.49
N GLY A 102 2.58 6.86 -3.72
CA GLY A 102 2.00 7.18 -5.02
C GLY A 102 1.35 5.95 -5.66
N ALA A 103 0.04 6.00 -5.87
CA ALA A 103 -0.73 4.87 -6.38
C ALA A 103 -0.48 4.59 -7.87
N LYS A 104 -0.21 5.66 -8.62
CA LYS A 104 -0.27 5.63 -10.09
C LYS A 104 -1.62 5.04 -10.50
N SER A 105 -1.62 3.95 -11.27
CA SER A 105 -2.82 3.22 -11.64
C SER A 105 -3.01 1.89 -10.91
N GLY A 106 -2.08 1.50 -10.03
CA GLY A 106 -2.03 0.17 -9.40
C GLY A 106 -1.24 -0.90 -10.17
N TYR A 107 -0.73 -0.61 -11.37
CA TYR A 107 -0.01 -1.60 -12.20
C TYR A 107 1.26 -2.13 -11.51
N ILE A 108 2.10 -1.26 -10.96
CA ILE A 108 3.33 -1.68 -10.27
C ILE A 108 3.03 -2.46 -8.98
N ALA A 109 1.98 -2.10 -8.25
CA ALA A 109 1.55 -2.84 -7.06
C ALA A 109 1.09 -4.25 -7.44
N THR A 110 0.41 -4.41 -8.57
CA THR A 110 0.00 -5.71 -9.10
C THR A 110 1.20 -6.57 -9.50
N LEU A 111 2.20 -5.97 -10.15
CA LEU A 111 3.44 -6.68 -10.48
C LEU A 111 4.22 -7.06 -9.21
N ALA A 112 4.29 -6.16 -8.21
CA ALA A 112 4.92 -6.45 -6.93
C ALA A 112 4.20 -7.60 -6.20
N HIS A 113 2.87 -7.66 -6.24
CA HIS A 113 2.11 -8.78 -5.67
C HIS A 113 2.42 -10.13 -6.34
N LYS A 114 2.78 -10.15 -7.63
CA LYS A 114 3.26 -11.37 -8.28
C LYS A 114 4.63 -11.83 -7.77
N LEU A 115 5.43 -10.94 -7.18
CA LEU A 115 6.74 -11.23 -6.61
C LEU A 115 6.66 -11.57 -5.11
N ALA A 116 5.76 -10.89 -4.40
CA ALA A 116 5.49 -11.06 -2.97
C ALA A 116 4.01 -11.49 -2.74
N PRO A 117 3.62 -12.71 -3.17
CA PRO A 117 2.21 -13.12 -3.10
C PRO A 117 1.70 -13.34 -1.67
N LYS A 118 2.60 -13.55 -0.70
CA LYS A 118 2.27 -13.76 0.73
C LYS A 118 2.44 -12.49 1.57
N GLY A 119 3.07 -11.47 1.01
CA GLY A 119 3.24 -10.17 1.64
C GLY A 119 2.01 -9.27 1.48
N GLU A 120 1.86 -8.31 2.40
CA GLU A 120 0.80 -7.30 2.33
C GLU A 120 1.31 -6.05 1.61
N ILE A 121 0.59 -5.61 0.58
CA ILE A 121 0.93 -4.41 -0.19
C ILE A 121 -0.04 -3.29 0.15
N ILE A 122 0.50 -2.16 0.61
CA ILE A 122 -0.26 -0.95 0.92
C ILE A 122 0.24 0.20 0.07
N ILE A 123 -0.71 0.91 -0.54
CA ILE A 123 -0.47 2.07 -1.37
C ILE A 123 -0.97 3.31 -0.63
N LEU A 124 -0.13 4.33 -0.54
CA LEU A 124 -0.51 5.67 -0.08
C LEU A 124 -0.63 6.61 -1.27
N GLU A 125 -1.76 7.29 -1.38
CA GLU A 125 -2.02 8.29 -2.42
C GLU A 125 -2.67 9.51 -1.79
N ALA A 126 -2.26 10.71 -2.19
CA ALA A 126 -2.84 11.94 -1.64
C ALA A 126 -4.04 12.41 -2.47
N HIS A 127 -4.05 12.10 -3.77
CA HIS A 127 -5.09 12.56 -4.68
C HIS A 127 -6.25 11.55 -4.75
N SER A 128 -7.43 11.99 -4.33
CA SER A 128 -8.61 11.13 -4.19
C SER A 128 -9.09 10.52 -5.52
N GLU A 129 -9.18 11.27 -6.62
CA GLU A 129 -9.52 10.69 -7.94
C GLU A 129 -8.56 9.58 -8.38
N ILE A 130 -7.24 9.78 -8.21
CA ILE A 130 -6.22 8.79 -8.56
C ILE A 130 -6.35 7.54 -7.67
N ALA A 131 -6.65 7.74 -6.38
CA ALA A 131 -6.88 6.65 -5.46
C ALA A 131 -8.12 5.84 -5.83
N LYS A 132 -9.22 6.52 -6.20
CA LYS A 132 -10.45 5.89 -6.68
C LYS A 132 -10.21 5.09 -7.96
N LEU A 133 -9.57 5.68 -8.96
CA LEU A 133 -9.20 5.02 -10.21
C LEU A 133 -8.36 3.76 -9.94
N THR A 134 -7.37 3.86 -9.05
CA THR A 134 -6.53 2.70 -8.68
C THR A 134 -7.34 1.63 -7.95
N SER A 135 -8.21 2.01 -7.01
CA SER A 135 -9.10 1.09 -6.30
C SER A 135 -10.01 0.32 -7.26
N GLU A 136 -10.62 1.02 -8.23
CA GLU A 136 -11.46 0.42 -9.27
C GLU A 136 -10.68 -0.56 -10.15
N ASN A 137 -9.44 -0.22 -10.54
CA ASN A 137 -8.58 -1.13 -11.29
C ASN A 137 -8.27 -2.41 -10.50
N LEU A 138 -7.92 -2.27 -9.22
CA LEU A 138 -7.62 -3.41 -8.33
C LEU A 138 -8.85 -4.29 -8.11
N LYS A 139 -10.02 -3.72 -7.87
CA LYS A 139 -11.30 -4.44 -7.73
C LYS A 139 -11.67 -5.19 -9.00
N ARG A 140 -11.56 -4.55 -10.17
CA ARG A 140 -11.83 -5.18 -11.48
C ARG A 140 -10.94 -6.41 -11.71
N LEU A 141 -9.71 -6.38 -11.20
CA LEU A 141 -8.74 -7.47 -11.29
C LEU A 141 -8.80 -8.45 -10.11
N LYS A 142 -9.70 -8.25 -9.14
CA LYS A 142 -9.84 -9.05 -7.91
C LYS A 142 -8.55 -9.10 -7.09
N LEU A 143 -7.86 -7.98 -7.01
CA LEU A 143 -6.61 -7.80 -6.26
C LEU A 143 -6.78 -6.94 -5.01
N ASP A 144 -7.96 -6.37 -4.83
CA ASP A 144 -8.35 -5.56 -3.68
C ASP A 144 -8.39 -6.35 -2.37
N SER A 145 -8.30 -7.69 -2.40
CA SER A 145 -8.10 -8.57 -1.24
C SER A 145 -6.64 -8.68 -0.76
N ASN A 146 -5.68 -8.29 -1.60
CA ASN A 146 -4.23 -8.40 -1.30
C ASN A 146 -3.50 -7.06 -1.35
N ILE A 147 -4.05 -6.08 -2.07
CA ILE A 147 -3.49 -4.74 -2.23
C ILE A 147 -4.50 -3.73 -1.67
N SER A 148 -4.08 -2.95 -0.67
CA SER A 148 -4.89 -1.89 -0.09
C SER A 148 -4.42 -0.52 -0.57
N ILE A 149 -5.35 0.39 -0.82
CA ILE A 149 -5.07 1.79 -1.12
C ILE A 149 -5.66 2.68 -0.04
N ILE A 150 -4.89 3.69 0.37
CA ILE A 150 -5.24 4.58 1.47
C ILE A 150 -4.97 6.01 1.03
N VAL A 151 -5.99 6.86 1.17
CA VAL A 151 -5.88 8.29 0.91
C VAL A 151 -5.22 8.97 2.12
N LYS A 152 -3.96 9.36 1.98
CA LYS A 152 -3.13 9.96 3.05
C LYS A 152 -1.92 10.65 2.42
N ASN A 153 -1.35 11.64 3.09
CA ASN A 153 -0.04 12.17 2.72
C ASN A 153 1.01 11.02 2.72
N PRO A 154 1.57 10.64 1.57
CA PRO A 154 2.47 9.49 1.48
C PRO A 154 3.78 9.67 2.25
N LEU A 155 4.25 10.91 2.46
CA LEU A 155 5.51 11.18 3.17
C LEU A 155 5.45 10.85 4.66
N ASN A 156 4.25 10.78 5.24
CA ASN A 156 4.08 10.34 6.62
C ASN A 156 4.28 8.82 6.75
N GLY A 157 4.27 8.09 5.64
CA GLY A 157 4.25 6.64 5.63
C GLY A 157 3.06 6.08 6.41
N MET A 158 3.30 4.94 7.04
CA MET A 158 2.33 4.26 7.87
C MET A 158 3.00 3.68 9.13
N PRO A 159 3.42 4.54 10.08
CA PRO A 159 4.10 4.10 11.30
C PRO A 159 3.26 3.11 12.13
N GLU A 160 1.94 3.27 12.13
CA GLU A 160 0.98 2.38 12.79
C GLU A 160 0.97 0.94 12.22
N LEU A 161 1.47 0.77 11.00
CA LEU A 161 1.62 -0.54 10.35
C LEU A 161 3.09 -0.94 10.20
N SER A 162 4.04 -0.18 10.73
CA SER A 162 5.46 -0.51 10.69
C SER A 162 5.80 -1.74 11.56
N PRO A 163 6.94 -2.43 11.34
CA PRO A 163 7.96 -2.17 10.33
C PRO A 163 7.58 -2.63 8.91
N TRP A 164 8.27 -2.09 7.90
CA TRP A 164 8.13 -2.44 6.49
C TRP A 164 9.40 -3.10 5.96
N GLN A 165 9.28 -4.29 5.37
CA GLN A 165 10.41 -4.92 4.68
C GLN A 165 10.80 -4.09 3.46
N LYS A 166 9.83 -3.54 2.73
CA LYS A 166 10.08 -2.73 1.54
C LYS A 166 9.25 -1.44 1.53
N ILE A 167 9.88 -0.34 1.14
CA ILE A 167 9.22 0.94 0.86
C ILE A 167 9.64 1.40 -0.54
N LEU A 168 8.67 1.64 -1.41
CA LEU A 168 8.89 2.13 -2.77
C LEU A 168 8.28 3.51 -2.96
N VAL A 169 9.10 4.47 -3.39
CA VAL A 169 8.62 5.82 -3.68
C VAL A 169 8.54 6.03 -5.19
N THR A 170 7.36 6.39 -5.69
CA THR A 170 7.09 6.40 -7.13
C THR A 170 6.89 7.79 -7.73
N GLY A 171 7.24 8.84 -6.97
CA GLY A 171 7.37 10.24 -7.37
C GLY A 171 8.58 10.88 -6.67
N SER A 172 9.10 11.98 -7.21
CA SER A 172 10.30 12.63 -6.68
C SER A 172 10.08 13.21 -5.28
N ILE A 173 11.10 13.05 -4.42
CA ILE A 173 11.12 13.58 -3.05
C ILE A 173 12.42 14.34 -2.79
N GLU A 174 12.34 15.38 -1.96
CA GLU A 174 13.53 16.06 -1.45
C GLU A 174 14.16 15.26 -0.31
N GLN A 175 15.47 15.37 -0.15
CA GLN A 175 16.22 14.57 0.83
C GLN A 175 15.67 14.64 2.27
N PRO A 176 15.30 15.81 2.84
CA PRO A 176 14.81 15.87 4.23
C PRO A 176 13.49 15.11 4.45
N LYS A 177 12.69 14.96 3.40
CA LYS A 177 11.35 14.34 3.45
C LYS A 177 11.41 12.81 3.56
N ILE A 178 12.58 12.20 3.44
CA ILE A 178 12.76 10.74 3.54
C ILE A 178 12.82 10.23 4.98
N HIS A 179 13.23 11.09 5.93
CA HIS A 179 13.54 10.67 7.31
C HIS A 179 12.38 9.95 8.02
N PRO A 180 11.12 10.41 7.94
CA PRO A 180 10.01 9.71 8.59
C PRO A 180 9.80 8.28 8.09
N LEU A 181 10.18 8.00 6.84
CA LEU A 181 10.02 6.69 6.21
C LEU A 181 11.12 5.71 6.64
N LEU A 182 12.34 6.21 6.88
CA LEU A 182 13.48 5.38 7.26
C LEU A 182 13.24 4.64 8.58
N ASN A 183 12.68 5.33 9.58
CA ASN A 183 12.38 4.72 10.88
C ASN A 183 11.27 3.65 10.82
N GLN A 184 10.52 3.60 9.73
CA GLN A 184 9.47 2.60 9.51
C GLN A 184 9.98 1.36 8.77
N LEU A 185 11.24 1.35 8.28
CA LEU A 185 11.84 0.16 7.70
C LEU A 185 12.11 -0.90 8.78
N ASP A 186 11.98 -2.16 8.41
CA ASP A 186 12.47 -3.29 9.22
C ASP A 186 13.97 -3.11 9.49
N ASP A 187 14.38 -3.24 10.74
CA ASP A 187 15.78 -3.14 11.13
C ASP A 187 16.59 -4.40 10.82
N ASN A 188 15.91 -5.47 10.36
CA ASN A 188 16.50 -6.73 9.90
C ASN A 188 16.56 -6.81 8.36
N GLY A 189 17.01 -5.74 7.70
CA GLY A 189 17.24 -5.73 6.26
C GLY A 189 16.15 -5.05 5.43
N GLY A 190 15.38 -4.14 6.03
CA GLY A 190 14.37 -3.35 5.32
C GLY A 190 15.00 -2.46 4.24
N VAL A 191 14.37 -2.35 3.07
CA VAL A 191 14.87 -1.57 1.93
C VAL A 191 13.87 -0.49 1.52
N LEU A 192 14.33 0.76 1.46
CA LEU A 192 13.63 1.86 0.80
C LEU A 192 14.29 2.15 -0.56
N PHE A 193 13.49 2.34 -1.60
CA PHE A 193 13.98 2.78 -2.91
C PHE A 193 13.19 4.00 -3.39
N ALA A 194 13.89 5.11 -3.65
CA ALA A 194 13.24 6.39 -3.92
C ALA A 194 14.03 7.29 -4.90
N PRO A 195 13.36 8.07 -5.76
CA PRO A 195 13.96 9.15 -6.53
C PRO A 195 14.16 10.39 -5.64
N ILE A 196 15.42 10.63 -5.22
CA ILE A 196 15.78 11.73 -4.33
C ILE A 196 16.47 12.84 -5.12
N GLY A 197 15.94 14.06 -5.06
CA GLY A 197 16.54 15.22 -5.71
C GLY A 197 15.52 16.23 -6.20
N PRO A 198 15.98 17.33 -6.82
CA PRO A 198 15.10 18.35 -7.39
C PRO A 198 14.29 17.82 -8.56
N GLU A 199 13.21 18.50 -8.94
CA GLU A 199 12.24 18.05 -9.95
C GLU A 199 12.83 17.72 -11.33
N PHE A 200 13.89 18.42 -11.74
CA PHE A 200 14.46 18.24 -13.09
C PHE A 200 15.28 16.97 -13.24
N VAL A 201 16.05 16.59 -12.21
CA VAL A 201 16.89 15.38 -12.19
C VAL A 201 16.96 14.87 -10.76
N GLN A 202 16.53 13.63 -10.55
CA GLN A 202 16.70 12.93 -9.27
C GLN A 202 17.73 11.82 -9.40
N MET A 203 18.31 11.44 -8.27
CA MET A 203 19.06 10.20 -8.14
C MET A 203 18.16 9.15 -7.49
N TYR A 204 17.82 8.10 -8.24
CA TYR A 204 17.11 6.96 -7.68
C TYR A 204 18.06 6.20 -6.74
N THR A 205 17.74 6.23 -5.45
CA THR A 205 18.63 5.86 -4.34
C THR A 205 17.99 4.77 -3.50
N GLN A 206 18.75 3.71 -3.28
CA GLN A 206 18.41 2.56 -2.44
C GLN A 206 18.98 2.77 -1.04
N ILE A 207 18.19 2.53 0.00
CA ILE A 207 18.61 2.65 1.39
C ILE A 207 18.22 1.38 2.13
N LEU A 208 19.20 0.67 2.68
CA LEU A 208 19.04 -0.51 3.51
C LEU A 208 19.08 -0.09 4.99
N ARG A 209 18.19 -0.63 5.81
CA ARG A 209 18.29 -0.56 7.28
C ARG A 209 18.73 -1.92 7.82
N GLN A 210 19.81 -1.92 8.60
CA GLN A 210 20.34 -3.12 9.26
C GLN A 210 20.84 -2.73 10.65
N ASN A 211 20.38 -3.41 11.70
CA ASN A 211 20.82 -3.20 13.09
C ASN A 211 20.73 -1.71 13.51
N ASN A 212 19.63 -1.04 13.14
CA ASN A 212 19.42 0.40 13.33
C ASN A 212 20.41 1.34 12.63
N GLU A 213 21.26 0.83 11.74
CA GLU A 213 22.10 1.61 10.84
C GLU A 213 21.49 1.68 9.43
N TYR A 214 21.84 2.74 8.68
CA TYR A 214 21.33 2.97 7.33
C TYR A 214 22.46 3.04 6.31
N PHE A 215 22.29 2.32 5.20
CA PHE A 215 23.27 2.21 4.14
C PHE A 215 22.66 2.60 2.79
N GLY A 216 23.24 3.59 2.11
CA GLY A 216 22.70 4.15 0.87
C GLY A 216 23.49 3.80 -0.39
N LYS A 217 22.83 3.50 -1.51
CA LYS A 217 23.43 3.34 -2.83
C LYS A 217 22.68 4.17 -3.87
N LYS A 218 23.38 5.10 -4.51
CA LYS A 218 22.89 5.86 -5.67
C LYS A 218 22.93 4.95 -6.90
N LYS A 219 21.78 4.70 -7.55
CA LYS A 219 21.69 3.75 -8.67
C LYS A 219 21.77 4.44 -10.03
N LEU A 220 20.89 5.40 -10.29
CA LEU A 220 20.81 6.07 -11.59
C LEU A 220 20.08 7.41 -11.52
N GLN A 221 20.37 8.28 -12.49
CA GLN A 221 19.60 9.51 -12.70
C GLN A 221 18.26 9.20 -13.36
N VAL A 222 17.22 9.90 -12.91
CA VAL A 222 15.84 9.73 -13.39
C VAL A 222 15.11 11.07 -13.44
N LYS A 223 13.95 11.06 -14.10
CA LYS A 223 13.00 12.17 -14.10
C LYS A 223 11.61 11.66 -13.73
N PHE A 224 11.21 11.92 -12.49
CA PHE A 224 9.88 11.65 -11.94
C PHE A 224 9.18 12.97 -11.64
N SER A 225 7.86 13.01 -11.86
CA SER A 225 7.03 14.09 -11.33
C SER A 225 7.11 14.12 -9.79
N PRO A 226 6.95 15.28 -9.15
CA PRO A 226 6.86 15.38 -7.71
C PRO A 226 5.83 14.40 -7.14
N LEU A 227 6.17 13.78 -6.01
CA LEU A 227 5.20 13.01 -5.24
C LEU A 227 4.09 13.95 -4.76
N ILE A 228 2.82 13.57 -4.97
CA ILE A 228 1.70 14.35 -4.42
C ILE A 228 1.66 14.11 -2.91
N THR A 229 1.67 15.18 -2.13
CA THR A 229 1.70 15.11 -0.66
C THR A 229 0.54 15.85 -0.02
N GLN A 230 -0.05 16.81 -0.73
CA GLN A 230 -1.28 17.48 -0.31
C GLN A 230 -2.46 16.55 -0.62
N VAL A 231 -3.27 16.31 0.40
CA VAL A 231 -4.48 15.53 0.24
C VAL A 231 -5.49 16.43 -0.48
N GLU A 232 -5.75 16.16 -1.76
CA GLU A 232 -6.77 16.85 -2.55
C GLU A 232 -8.08 16.08 -2.35
N LEU A 233 -8.99 16.69 -1.58
CA LEU A 233 -10.36 16.22 -1.38
C LEU A 233 -11.19 16.83 -2.51
N ASP A 234 -11.79 16.02 -3.39
CA ASP A 234 -12.72 16.55 -4.39
C ASP A 234 -14.04 16.96 -3.72
N GLU A 235 -14.52 18.16 -4.04
CA GLU A 235 -15.82 18.70 -3.64
C GLU A 235 -17.04 17.93 -4.23
N ILE A 236 -16.84 16.78 -4.87
CA ILE A 236 -17.92 15.92 -5.41
C ILE A 236 -17.66 14.44 -5.11
N GLU A 237 -17.21 14.14 -3.89
CA GLU A 237 -17.62 12.91 -3.19
C GLU A 237 -17.45 13.15 -1.70
N LEU A 238 -18.53 13.65 -1.13
CA LEU A 238 -18.80 13.86 0.27
C LEU A 238 -18.68 12.52 1.02
N ILE A 239 -17.43 12.10 1.28
CA ILE A 239 -17.04 11.29 2.42
C ILE A 239 -16.20 12.22 3.27
N THR A 240 -16.87 12.77 4.29
CA THR A 240 -16.46 13.85 5.18
C THR A 240 -16.57 15.25 4.58
N ASP A 241 -17.73 15.91 4.72
CA ASP A 241 -17.70 17.38 4.78
C ASP A 241 -16.79 17.74 5.94
N LEU A 242 -15.66 18.34 5.60
CA LEU A 242 -14.80 19.12 6.47
C LEU A 242 -14.52 20.42 5.75
N ASP A 243 -15.57 21.21 5.56
CA ASP A 243 -15.40 22.65 5.41
C ASP A 243 -16.07 23.34 6.60
N ASP A 244 -15.33 24.30 7.12
CA ASP A 244 -15.59 25.15 8.29
C ASP A 244 -15.51 24.48 9.67
N TYR A 245 -14.29 24.09 10.05
CA TYR A 245 -13.88 24.25 11.45
C TYR A 245 -12.52 24.93 11.49
N GLU A 246 -12.50 26.12 12.12
CA GLU A 246 -11.28 26.70 12.67
C GLU A 246 -10.51 25.58 13.38
N ILE A 247 -9.29 25.34 12.91
CA ILE A 247 -8.32 24.50 13.58
C ILE A 247 -7.98 25.22 14.89
N ILE A 248 -8.81 25.00 15.92
CA ILE A 248 -8.40 25.25 17.31
C ILE A 248 -7.37 24.18 17.62
N ASP A 249 -6.12 24.51 17.31
CA ASP A 249 -4.81 24.23 17.94
C ASP A 249 -4.62 23.10 18.98
N ASP A 250 -5.50 22.11 19.12
CA ASP A 250 -5.40 21.04 20.13
C ASP A 250 -4.84 19.71 19.56
N PHE A 251 -4.50 19.65 18.27
CA PHE A 251 -3.68 18.56 17.70
C PHE A 251 -2.24 18.53 18.24
N ASN A 252 -1.81 19.60 18.94
CA ASN A 252 -0.50 19.64 19.60
C ASN A 252 -0.41 18.75 20.85
N LYS A 253 -1.52 18.24 21.40
CA LYS A 253 -1.47 17.33 22.57
C LYS A 253 -1.28 15.85 22.22
N VAL A 254 -1.61 15.42 21.01
CA VAL A 254 -1.34 14.04 20.55
C VAL A 254 0.09 13.88 20.01
N ASN A 255 0.76 14.99 19.67
CA ASN A 255 2.19 15.04 19.39
C ASN A 255 3.08 14.73 20.63
N SER A 256 2.51 14.62 21.84
CA SER A 256 3.27 14.27 23.05
C SER A 256 3.62 12.77 23.17
N THR A 257 3.08 11.92 22.30
CA THR A 257 3.41 10.48 22.21
C THR A 257 4.00 10.05 20.87
N LEU A 258 4.31 11.00 19.98
CA LEU A 258 5.33 10.77 18.95
C LEU A 258 6.68 10.90 19.65
N GLY A 259 7.27 9.77 20.03
CA GLY A 259 8.63 9.74 20.57
C GLY A 259 9.53 10.63 19.72
N GLN A 260 10.27 11.53 20.36
CA GLN A 260 11.22 12.44 19.71
C GLN A 260 12.14 11.61 18.81
N PHE A 261 11.85 11.57 17.52
CA PHE A 261 12.68 10.85 16.57
C PHE A 261 14.01 11.60 16.45
N PRO A 262 15.16 10.90 16.40
CA PRO A 262 16.44 11.55 16.21
C PRO A 262 16.39 12.39 14.94
N THR A 263 16.57 13.70 15.09
CA THR A 263 16.48 14.72 14.02
C THR A 263 17.56 14.56 12.96
N ARG A 264 18.50 13.62 13.13
CA ARG A 264 19.55 13.28 12.18
C ARG A 264 19.68 11.76 12.06
N VAL A 265 19.23 11.22 10.93
CA VAL A 265 19.56 9.85 10.50
C VAL A 265 20.81 9.94 9.62
N GLN A 266 21.91 9.28 10.02
CA GLN A 266 23.11 9.19 9.22
C GLN A 266 23.00 8.02 8.23
N ILE A 267 23.15 8.30 6.93
CA ILE A 267 23.16 7.29 5.87
C ILE A 267 24.60 7.08 5.40
N LYS A 268 25.11 5.86 5.55
CA LYS A 268 26.45 5.45 5.09
C LYS A 268 26.36 5.05 3.60
N TYR A 269 26.82 5.91 2.69
CA TYR A 269 26.78 5.59 1.27
C TYR A 269 27.92 4.66 0.84
N THR A 270 27.62 3.62 0.06
CA THR A 270 28.63 2.72 -0.53
C THR A 270 28.14 2.13 -1.86
N SER A 271 29.05 1.55 -2.64
CA SER A 271 28.81 0.95 -3.94
C SER A 271 28.11 -0.42 -3.89
N ASP A 272 28.05 -1.12 -2.76
CA ASP A 272 27.85 -2.59 -2.78
C ASP A 272 26.54 -3.10 -2.16
N ILE A 273 25.71 -2.24 -1.57
CA ILE A 273 24.73 -2.64 -0.52
C ILE A 273 23.70 -3.70 -0.90
N VAL A 274 23.40 -3.97 -2.18
CA VAL A 274 22.38 -4.98 -2.55
C VAL A 274 22.76 -5.78 -3.81
N ASP A 275 23.97 -5.64 -4.35
CA ASP A 275 24.33 -6.41 -5.55
C ASP A 275 24.78 -7.85 -5.18
N ASN A 276 25.17 -8.07 -3.91
CA ASN A 276 25.67 -9.34 -3.37
C ASN A 276 24.83 -9.94 -2.23
N VAL A 277 23.73 -9.30 -1.84
CA VAL A 277 22.77 -9.93 -0.91
C VAL A 277 21.86 -10.80 -1.77
N THR A 278 22.30 -12.02 -2.03
CA THR A 278 21.35 -13.09 -2.35
C THR A 278 20.29 -13.05 -1.25
N PRO A 279 18.98 -13.09 -1.59
CA PRO A 279 17.99 -13.37 -0.58
C PRO A 279 18.48 -14.64 0.10
N GLU A 280 18.83 -14.58 1.38
CA GLU A 280 18.96 -15.79 2.16
C GLU A 280 17.54 -16.35 2.21
N SER A 281 17.19 -17.10 1.17
CA SER A 281 16.22 -18.17 1.29
C SER A 281 16.77 -19.02 2.40
N HIS A 282 16.20 -18.93 3.58
CA HIS A 282 16.06 -19.96 4.61
C HIS A 282 15.64 -19.28 5.92
N PHE A 283 14.45 -18.67 5.95
CA PHE A 283 13.62 -19.00 7.10
C PHE A 283 13.40 -20.51 6.98
N LYS A 284 14.10 -21.28 7.83
CA LYS A 284 13.68 -22.66 8.11
C LYS A 284 12.18 -22.54 8.37
N ILE A 285 11.38 -23.15 7.51
CA ILE A 285 9.97 -23.38 7.82
C ILE A 285 10.03 -24.21 9.09
N GLU A 286 9.87 -23.57 10.25
CA GLU A 286 9.58 -24.29 11.47
C GLU A 286 8.40 -25.17 11.11
N SER A 287 8.56 -26.48 11.29
CA SER A 287 7.46 -27.42 11.10
C SER A 287 6.29 -26.88 11.92
N ILE A 288 5.23 -26.46 11.25
CA ILE A 288 4.08 -25.81 11.88
C ILE A 288 3.62 -26.71 13.02
N ASP A 289 3.63 -26.27 14.27
CA ASP A 289 3.15 -27.10 15.37
C ASP A 289 1.61 -27.11 15.39
N LYS A 290 0.99 -28.30 15.53
CA LYS A 290 -0.47 -28.43 15.62
C LYS A 290 -1.04 -27.64 16.80
N GLU A 291 -0.31 -27.50 17.89
CA GLU A 291 -0.75 -26.70 19.03
C GLU A 291 -0.69 -25.20 18.72
N GLN A 292 0.36 -24.72 18.05
CA GLN A 292 0.42 -23.34 17.53
C GLN A 292 -0.73 -23.05 16.55
N GLN A 293 -1.04 -23.96 15.64
CA GLN A 293 -2.15 -23.80 14.70
C GLN A 293 -3.49 -23.67 15.42
N LYS A 294 -3.78 -24.55 16.40
CA LYS A 294 -5.00 -24.47 17.23
C LYS A 294 -5.07 -23.16 18.00
N LEU A 295 -3.95 -22.71 18.57
CA LEU A 295 -3.85 -21.46 19.31
C LEU A 295 -4.20 -20.27 18.40
N VAL A 296 -3.60 -20.18 17.22
CA VAL A 296 -3.86 -19.13 16.23
C VAL A 296 -5.32 -19.14 15.79
N ILE A 297 -5.90 -20.30 15.47
CA ILE A 297 -7.32 -20.41 15.11
C ILE A 297 -8.21 -19.92 16.26
N THR A 298 -7.85 -20.23 17.51
CA THR A 298 -8.61 -19.81 18.69
C THR A 298 -8.55 -18.29 18.86
N TYR A 299 -7.38 -17.68 18.69
CA TYR A 299 -7.22 -16.23 18.68
C TYR A 299 -8.04 -15.56 17.58
N LEU A 300 -7.95 -16.04 16.33
CA LEU A 300 -8.71 -15.48 15.21
C LEU A 300 -10.22 -15.58 15.42
N LYS A 301 -10.72 -16.69 15.97
CA LYS A 301 -12.14 -16.84 16.35
C LYS A 301 -12.56 -15.92 17.49
N SER A 302 -11.66 -15.67 18.45
CA SER A 302 -11.91 -14.69 19.52
C SER A 302 -12.07 -13.29 18.93
N ILE A 303 -11.19 -12.89 18.00
CA ILE A 303 -11.29 -11.63 17.27
C ILE A 303 -12.61 -11.58 16.47
N GLU A 304 -12.97 -12.66 15.77
CA GLU A 304 -14.23 -12.75 15.01
C GLU A 304 -15.45 -12.52 15.91
N LEU A 305 -15.45 -13.08 17.13
CA LEU A 305 -16.50 -12.85 18.11
C LEU A 305 -16.55 -11.39 18.57
N THR A 306 -15.40 -10.79 18.90
CA THR A 306 -15.30 -9.37 19.28
C THR A 306 -15.85 -8.46 18.18
N ILE A 307 -15.46 -8.69 16.91
CA ILE A 307 -15.93 -7.89 15.76
C ILE A 307 -17.43 -8.09 15.50
N LYS A 308 -17.96 -9.31 15.68
CA LYS A 308 -19.42 -9.56 15.59
C LYS A 308 -20.20 -8.83 16.69
N ASN A 309 -19.62 -8.68 17.88
CA ASN A 309 -20.23 -7.92 18.97
C ASN A 309 -20.16 -6.43 18.69
N LEU A 310 -19.02 -5.92 18.20
CA LEU A 310 -18.86 -4.54 17.75
C LEU A 310 -19.90 -4.16 16.69
N LYS A 311 -20.21 -5.06 15.73
CA LYS A 311 -21.23 -4.83 14.71
C LYS A 311 -22.62 -4.53 15.27
N LYS A 312 -22.94 -5.05 16.47
CA LYS A 312 -24.23 -4.91 17.13
C LYS A 312 -24.21 -3.84 18.23
N GLU A 313 -23.08 -3.19 18.45
CA GLU A 313 -22.90 -2.24 19.54
C GLU A 313 -23.30 -0.83 19.10
N TYR A 314 -24.17 -0.21 19.89
CA TYR A 314 -24.65 1.14 19.65
C TYR A 314 -23.91 2.16 20.52
N ASN A 315 -23.42 1.74 21.69
CA ASN A 315 -22.68 2.61 22.61
C ASN A 315 -21.25 2.85 22.08
N ILE A 316 -20.93 4.10 21.77
CA ILE A 316 -19.65 4.47 21.16
C ILE A 316 -18.45 4.16 22.07
N ASP A 317 -18.55 4.38 23.37
CA ASP A 317 -17.42 4.11 24.29
C ASP A 317 -17.12 2.60 24.36
N LYS A 318 -18.16 1.75 24.33
CA LYS A 318 -17.98 0.30 24.17
C LYS A 318 -17.37 -0.08 22.82
N CYS A 319 -17.76 0.63 21.74
CA CYS A 319 -17.13 0.42 20.43
C CYS A 319 -15.62 0.66 20.47
N PHE A 320 -15.15 1.70 21.19
CA PHE A 320 -13.71 1.93 21.37
C PHE A 320 -13.02 0.79 22.13
N ASN A 321 -13.64 0.28 23.20
CA ASN A 321 -13.10 -0.85 23.96
C ASN A 321 -12.97 -2.12 23.10
N TYR A 322 -13.95 -2.40 22.22
CA TYR A 322 -13.86 -3.52 21.28
C TYR A 322 -12.73 -3.34 20.27
N VAL A 323 -12.52 -2.11 19.77
CA VAL A 323 -11.41 -1.80 18.87
C VAL A 323 -10.07 -2.06 19.57
N GLU A 324 -9.90 -1.59 20.80
CA GLU A 324 -8.70 -1.78 21.60
C GLU A 324 -8.42 -3.27 21.92
N ASP A 325 -9.45 -4.04 22.29
CA ASP A 325 -9.34 -5.49 22.51
C ASP A 325 -8.84 -6.22 21.24
N VAL A 326 -9.33 -5.82 20.07
CA VAL A 326 -8.87 -6.42 18.81
C VAL A 326 -7.42 -6.03 18.50
N GLU A 327 -7.02 -4.79 18.74
CA GLU A 327 -5.63 -4.36 18.51
C GLU A 327 -4.63 -5.16 19.33
N ILE A 328 -4.90 -5.37 20.62
CA ILE A 328 -4.05 -6.18 21.50
C ILE A 328 -3.91 -7.59 20.93
N LYS A 329 -5.00 -8.20 20.48
CA LYS A 329 -4.98 -9.55 19.88
C LYS A 329 -4.26 -9.60 18.54
N LEU A 330 -4.35 -8.55 17.72
CA LEU A 330 -3.59 -8.46 16.47
C LEU A 330 -2.08 -8.32 16.72
N GLU A 331 -1.69 -7.60 17.78
CA GLU A 331 -0.28 -7.48 18.19
C GLU A 331 0.30 -8.86 18.57
N ASP A 332 -0.42 -9.63 19.38
CA ASP A 332 -0.04 -11.00 19.77
C ASP A 332 0.13 -11.93 18.56
N LEU A 333 -0.65 -11.72 17.50
CA LEU A 333 -0.62 -12.52 16.27
C LEU A 333 0.52 -12.14 15.31
N LYS A 334 1.18 -10.99 15.48
CA LYS A 334 2.27 -10.56 14.57
C LYS A 334 3.39 -11.58 14.43
N LYS A 335 3.78 -12.25 15.52
CA LYS A 335 4.82 -13.31 15.49
C LYS A 335 4.43 -14.52 14.63
N PHE A 336 3.14 -14.76 14.47
CA PHE A 336 2.58 -15.85 13.69
C PHE A 336 2.25 -15.46 12.24
N LYS A 337 2.34 -14.16 11.91
CA LYS A 337 2.00 -13.60 10.60
C LYS A 337 2.66 -14.38 9.47
N LYS A 338 3.99 -14.49 9.48
CA LYS A 338 4.74 -15.13 8.38
C LYS A 338 4.47 -16.63 8.29
N LEU A 339 4.37 -17.29 9.44
CA LEU A 339 4.17 -18.74 9.54
C LEU A 339 2.80 -19.15 8.98
N PHE A 340 1.75 -18.38 9.26
CA PHE A 340 0.38 -18.70 8.87
C PHE A 340 -0.22 -17.79 7.79
N GLN A 341 0.57 -16.86 7.24
CA GLN A 341 0.18 -15.92 6.18
C GLN A 341 -1.05 -15.07 6.55
N ILE A 342 -1.09 -14.58 7.80
CA ILE A 342 -2.20 -13.79 8.35
C ILE A 342 -2.09 -12.34 7.87
N LYS A 343 -3.20 -11.74 7.42
CA LYS A 343 -3.22 -10.36 6.89
C LYS A 343 -3.33 -9.29 7.99
N ILE A 344 -2.34 -9.27 8.88
CA ILE A 344 -2.34 -8.40 10.08
C ILE A 344 -2.41 -6.91 9.74
N LYS A 345 -1.62 -6.43 8.78
CA LYS A 345 -1.59 -4.99 8.44
C LYS A 345 -2.91 -4.53 7.84
N ARG A 346 -3.53 -5.36 7.01
CA ARG A 346 -4.84 -5.12 6.41
C ARG A 346 -5.94 -5.08 7.46
N MET A 347 -5.95 -6.04 8.39
CA MET A 347 -6.88 -6.01 9.53
C MET A 347 -6.67 -4.75 10.37
N GLN A 348 -5.43 -4.42 10.73
CA GLN A 348 -5.12 -3.21 11.49
C GLN A 348 -5.53 -1.93 10.75
N ASN A 349 -5.35 -1.87 9.42
CA ASN A 349 -5.82 -0.74 8.61
C ASN A 349 -7.36 -0.57 8.69
N ILE A 350 -8.11 -1.66 8.52
CA ILE A 350 -9.58 -1.61 8.61
C ILE A 350 -10.01 -1.23 10.03
N LEU A 351 -9.31 -1.72 11.04
CA LEU A 351 -9.55 -1.37 12.44
C LEU A 351 -9.33 0.12 12.71
N ASN A 352 -8.28 0.71 12.12
CA ASN A 352 -8.03 2.15 12.18
C ASN A 352 -9.15 2.95 11.49
N GLN A 353 -9.70 2.46 10.38
CA GLN A 353 -10.86 3.09 9.72
C GLN A 353 -12.12 3.02 10.59
N ILE A 354 -12.38 1.86 11.22
CA ILE A 354 -13.48 1.68 12.17
C ILE A 354 -13.34 2.66 13.35
N ARG A 355 -12.11 2.82 13.87
CA ARG A 355 -11.79 3.80 14.92
C ARG A 355 -12.07 5.23 14.46
N ALA A 356 -11.65 5.60 13.26
CA ALA A 356 -11.92 6.92 12.69
C ALA A 356 -13.43 7.19 12.61
N TYR A 357 -14.23 6.21 12.15
CA TYR A 357 -15.68 6.35 12.16
C TYR A 357 -16.27 6.46 13.58
N ASN A 358 -15.73 5.76 14.58
CA ASN A 358 -16.15 5.94 15.98
C ASN A 358 -15.89 7.36 16.48
N ILE A 359 -14.75 7.96 16.13
CA ILE A 359 -14.42 9.35 16.49
C ILE A 359 -15.46 10.30 15.86
N ILE A 360 -15.72 10.15 14.55
CA ILE A 360 -16.72 10.98 13.84
C ILE A 360 -18.11 10.80 14.46
N ARG A 361 -18.52 9.56 14.76
CA ARG A 361 -19.81 9.29 15.44
C ARG A 361 -19.88 10.02 16.78
N LYS A 362 -18.81 9.99 17.58
CA LYS A 362 -18.74 10.67 18.89
C LYS A 362 -18.88 12.18 18.77
N GLU A 363 -18.29 12.77 17.74
CA GLU A 363 -18.43 14.20 17.46
C GLU A 363 -19.84 14.57 17.01
N LEU A 364 -20.45 13.76 16.13
CA LEU A 364 -21.83 13.97 15.67
C LEU A 364 -22.87 13.82 16.79
N GLU A 365 -22.60 13.03 17.83
CA GLU A 365 -23.46 12.95 19.03
C GLU A 365 -23.49 14.24 19.84
N LYS A 366 -22.42 15.05 19.81
CA LYS A 366 -22.37 16.34 20.50
C LYS A 366 -23.18 17.44 19.81
N LYS A 367 -23.55 17.26 18.53
CA LYS A 367 -24.32 18.24 17.75
C LYS A 367 -25.83 18.04 17.94
N LYS A 368 -26.61 19.14 18.04
CA LYS A 368 -28.07 19.10 18.23
C LYS A 368 -28.77 18.41 17.05
N LEU A 369 -29.75 17.54 17.34
CA LEU A 369 -30.43 16.65 16.39
C LEU A 369 -31.42 17.32 15.42
N SER A 370 -31.64 18.63 15.49
CA SER A 370 -32.73 19.31 14.75
C SER A 370 -32.44 19.59 13.28
N ASP A 371 -31.34 19.07 12.73
CA ASP A 371 -30.94 19.29 11.33
C ASP A 371 -30.92 17.93 10.59
N ASP A 372 -31.80 17.78 9.60
CA ASP A 372 -31.90 16.59 8.74
C ASP A 372 -30.55 16.23 8.09
N LYS A 373 -29.68 17.22 7.84
CA LYS A 373 -28.32 16.97 7.33
C LYS A 373 -27.46 16.18 8.31
N ILE A 374 -27.56 16.47 9.61
CA ILE A 374 -26.79 15.77 10.64
C ILE A 374 -27.28 14.33 10.78
N LEU A 375 -28.59 14.10 10.68
CA LEU A 375 -29.16 12.76 10.74
C LEU A 375 -28.70 11.90 9.55
N ASN A 376 -28.76 12.46 8.34
CA ASN A 376 -28.28 11.78 7.13
C ASN A 376 -26.79 11.41 7.24
N LYS A 377 -25.95 12.35 7.71
CA LYS A 377 -24.52 12.12 7.93
C LYS A 377 -24.25 11.03 8.98
N LYS A 378 -25.04 10.97 10.07
CA LYS A 378 -24.94 9.89 11.07
C LYS A 378 -25.21 8.53 10.44
N VAL A 379 -26.28 8.41 9.65
CA VAL A 379 -26.65 7.15 8.97
C VAL A 379 -25.55 6.73 8.00
N GLU A 380 -25.02 7.66 7.22
CA GLU A 380 -23.94 7.42 6.27
C GLU A 380 -22.67 6.87 6.94
N ILE A 381 -22.23 7.50 8.03
CA ILE A 381 -21.04 7.07 8.78
C ILE A 381 -21.23 5.68 9.40
N ILE A 382 -22.42 5.39 9.93
CA ILE A 382 -22.75 4.06 10.46
C ILE A 382 -22.68 3.00 9.34
N ASN A 383 -23.24 3.31 8.16
CA ASN A 383 -23.21 2.37 7.02
C ASN A 383 -21.78 2.08 6.58
N LYS A 384 -20.92 3.09 6.47
CA LYS A 384 -19.49 2.92 6.13
C LYS A 384 -18.75 2.11 7.19
N GLN A 385 -19.03 2.36 8.46
CA GLN A 385 -18.44 1.56 9.53
C GLN A 385 -18.88 0.09 9.45
N ILE A 386 -20.16 -0.17 9.20
CA ILE A 386 -20.68 -1.54 9.02
C ILE A 386 -20.03 -2.23 7.82
N GLU A 387 -19.80 -1.51 6.72
CA GLU A 387 -19.06 -2.01 5.56
C GLU A 387 -17.64 -2.43 5.96
N GLN A 388 -16.90 -1.59 6.69
CA GLN A 388 -15.56 -1.94 7.16
C GLN A 388 -15.55 -3.14 8.11
N ILE A 389 -16.54 -3.23 9.00
CA ILE A 389 -16.70 -4.40 9.88
C ILE A 389 -16.94 -5.68 9.07
N ASN A 390 -17.75 -5.62 8.01
CA ASN A 390 -17.98 -6.77 7.13
C ASN A 390 -16.69 -7.18 6.40
N ASN A 391 -15.95 -6.21 5.86
CA ASN A 391 -14.66 -6.46 5.21
C ASN A 391 -13.66 -7.12 6.18
N PHE A 392 -13.62 -6.68 7.44
CA PHE A 392 -12.79 -7.29 8.48
C PHE A 392 -13.19 -8.76 8.71
N LEU A 393 -14.49 -9.05 8.83
CA LEU A 393 -14.99 -10.41 9.04
C LEU A 393 -14.70 -11.34 7.85
N GLU A 394 -14.72 -10.81 6.62
CA GLU A 394 -14.35 -11.58 5.43
C GLU A 394 -12.87 -11.98 5.45
N ILE A 395 -11.98 -11.06 5.84
CA ILE A 395 -10.54 -11.34 5.99
C ILE A 395 -10.31 -12.40 7.06
N LEU A 396 -10.94 -12.26 8.24
CA LEU A 396 -10.83 -13.27 9.29
C LEU A 396 -11.29 -14.65 8.81
N LYS A 397 -12.37 -14.71 8.05
CA LYS A 397 -12.87 -15.98 7.50
C LYS A 397 -11.87 -16.59 6.52
N GLU A 398 -11.25 -15.79 5.66
CA GLU A 398 -10.19 -16.21 4.74
C GLU A 398 -8.98 -16.72 5.54
N ASP A 399 -8.47 -15.95 6.49
CA ASP A 399 -7.30 -16.30 7.30
C ASP A 399 -7.53 -17.54 8.16
N ILE A 400 -8.70 -17.69 8.79
CA ILE A 400 -9.08 -18.91 9.53
C ILE A 400 -9.11 -20.12 8.60
N SER A 401 -9.62 -19.96 7.37
CA SER A 401 -9.64 -21.04 6.38
C SER A 401 -8.22 -21.41 5.96
N ASN A 402 -7.37 -20.42 5.66
CA ASN A 402 -5.98 -20.62 5.26
C ASN A 402 -5.17 -21.31 6.36
N VAL A 403 -5.30 -20.85 7.61
CA VAL A 403 -4.61 -21.47 8.75
C VAL A 403 -5.01 -22.94 8.90
N LYS A 404 -6.28 -23.30 8.66
CA LYS A 404 -6.74 -24.70 8.70
C LYS A 404 -6.18 -25.56 7.56
N THR A 405 -5.99 -25.00 6.37
CA THR A 405 -5.56 -25.74 5.17
C THR A 405 -4.04 -25.85 5.03
N LEU A 406 -3.26 -25.13 5.84
CA LEU A 406 -1.79 -25.24 5.88
C LEU A 406 -1.28 -26.59 6.44
N TYR A 407 -2.16 -27.56 6.65
CA TYR A 407 -1.90 -28.88 7.20
C TYR A 407 -2.55 -30.01 6.41
#